data_AF-A0A4R6KH62-F1
#
_entry.id   AF-A0A4R6KH62-F1
#
_cell.length_a   1.000
_cell.length_b   1.000
_cell.length_c   1.000
_cell.angle_alpha   90.00
_cell.angle_beta   90.00
_cell.angle_gamma   90.00
#
_symmetry.space_group_name_H-M   'P 1'
#
loop_
_entity.id
_entity.type
_entity.pdbx_description
1 polymer ?
#
loop_
_entity_poly.entity_id
_entity_poly.type
_entity_poly.pdbx_seq_one_letter_code
_entity_poly.pdbx_strand_id
1 'polypeptide(L)'
;MTERGPEIPPGTWEHDWVSSVVAKAAEYAGRPSRWNGKLYEQPGPVAGVCLPDGSMTISREHVLDPARPAYTPGRTLTSDERSAAGRATTMAVFNARLSMSEVGDDSVPGATPIGSLEDIALENARADQFSQEYSGRIAESMTKQSLSLGADAPVFPAYSAATDRLLYTLGGATGMGHDQLGDLIDSTARTQRFNAIADQALDHQVGELIPESHRAQLREALTGPLRRGLGGLTMTEMSELTHPGSKHKWGWDSAEWTEVEFTTNLDDIKKHYESWDAEHPGEEPPELPDSLRERFLDREEEIQQVWASKGWPAQQPVAGREQEYYERLPEQVYPNAREQEIARLQQFLWSHTAPSKRNDSAVDTGGRPDNVRHIGSGRKPDRGVE
;
A
#
# COMPACT_ATOMS: atom_id res chain seq x y z
N MET A 1 13.57 -7.46 9.39
CA MET A 1 13.24 -8.79 8.86
C MET A 1 12.32 -9.46 9.86
N THR A 2 11.06 -9.68 9.49
CA THR A 2 10.13 -10.49 10.30
C THR A 2 10.68 -11.92 10.35
N GLU A 3 10.93 -12.42 11.55
CA GLU A 3 11.45 -13.76 11.77
C GLU A 3 10.44 -14.77 11.19
N ARG A 4 10.89 -15.69 10.33
CA ARG A 4 10.04 -16.80 9.85
C ARG A 4 10.10 -17.91 10.88
N GLY A 5 8.95 -18.45 11.25
CA GLY A 5 8.88 -19.67 12.05
C GLY A 5 9.29 -20.91 11.24
N PRO A 6 9.15 -22.11 11.83
CA PRO A 6 9.44 -23.36 11.13
C PRO A 6 8.62 -23.51 9.84
N GLU A 7 9.20 -24.19 8.86
CA GLU A 7 8.51 -24.52 7.62
C GLU A 7 7.37 -25.51 7.89
N ILE A 8 6.23 -25.26 7.27
CA ILE A 8 5.07 -26.15 7.25
C ILE A 8 5.19 -26.97 5.95
N PRO A 9 5.57 -28.26 6.03
CA PRO A 9 5.95 -29.03 4.85
C PRO A 9 4.73 -29.37 3.97
N PRO A 10 4.93 -29.53 2.65
CA PRO A 10 3.91 -30.06 1.74
C PRO A 10 3.39 -31.44 2.20
N GLY A 11 2.10 -31.70 1.96
CA GLY A 11 1.44 -32.95 2.35
C GLY A 11 0.96 -32.98 3.81
N THR A 12 1.08 -31.87 4.55
CA THR A 12 0.32 -31.67 5.78
C THR A 12 -1.01 -31.00 5.48
N TRP A 13 -2.00 -31.21 6.35
CA TRP A 13 -3.32 -30.59 6.18
C TRP A 13 -3.22 -29.05 6.15
N GLU A 14 -2.30 -28.45 6.93
CA GLU A 14 -2.07 -27.01 6.95
C GLU A 14 -1.68 -26.51 5.56
N HIS A 15 -0.70 -27.17 4.95
CA HIS A 15 -0.15 -26.78 3.65
C HIS A 15 -1.17 -27.02 2.54
N ASP A 16 -1.84 -28.18 2.54
CA ASP A 16 -2.83 -28.55 1.53
C ASP A 16 -4.05 -27.61 1.56
N TRP A 17 -4.47 -27.19 2.76
CA TRP A 17 -5.56 -26.22 2.92
C TRP A 17 -5.17 -24.83 2.40
N VAL A 18 -4.01 -24.30 2.81
CA VAL A 18 -3.52 -23.00 2.30
C VAL A 18 -3.33 -23.05 0.78
N SER A 19 -2.81 -24.17 0.25
CA SER A 19 -2.66 -24.37 -1.19
C SER A 19 -3.98 -24.32 -1.93
N SER A 20 -5.03 -24.93 -1.37
CA SER A 20 -6.38 -24.91 -1.93
C SER A 20 -6.97 -23.49 -1.91
N VAL A 21 -6.76 -22.74 -0.82
CA VAL A 21 -7.17 -21.33 -0.71
C VAL A 21 -6.48 -20.48 -1.79
N VAL A 22 -5.16 -20.61 -1.93
CA VAL A 22 -4.40 -19.84 -2.93
C VAL A 22 -4.85 -20.17 -4.35
N ALA A 23 -5.04 -21.46 -4.66
CA ALA A 23 -5.52 -21.90 -5.97
C ALA A 23 -6.91 -21.34 -6.29
N LYS A 24 -7.85 -21.39 -5.33
CA LYS A 24 -9.20 -20.85 -5.51
C LYS A 24 -9.24 -19.33 -5.58
N ALA A 25 -8.44 -18.66 -4.77
CA ALA A 25 -8.33 -17.21 -4.85
C ALA A 25 -7.78 -16.80 -6.23
N ALA A 26 -6.79 -17.53 -6.78
CA ALA A 26 -6.22 -17.25 -8.11
C ALA A 26 -7.26 -17.48 -9.23
N GLU A 27 -8.10 -18.51 -9.10
CA GLU A 27 -9.23 -18.78 -10.00
C GLU A 27 -10.22 -17.60 -10.01
N TYR A 28 -10.66 -17.12 -8.85
CA TYR A 28 -11.59 -15.99 -8.76
C TYR A 28 -10.99 -14.66 -9.20
N ALA A 29 -9.70 -14.43 -8.92
CA ALA A 29 -9.01 -13.22 -9.33
C ALA A 29 -8.61 -13.21 -10.81
N GLY A 30 -8.79 -14.32 -11.53
CA GLY A 30 -8.43 -14.47 -12.94
C GLY A 30 -6.94 -14.36 -13.24
N ARG A 31 -6.08 -14.57 -12.23
CA ARG A 31 -4.64 -14.27 -12.30
C ARG A 31 -3.82 -15.28 -11.49
N PRO A 32 -2.60 -15.61 -11.93
CA PRO A 32 -1.74 -16.53 -11.18
C PRO A 32 -1.25 -15.92 -9.86
N SER A 33 -1.06 -16.77 -8.86
CA SER A 33 -0.30 -16.43 -7.66
C SER A 33 1.19 -16.56 -7.92
N ARG A 34 2.00 -15.68 -7.34
CA ARG A 34 3.46 -15.79 -7.30
C ARG A 34 3.98 -16.66 -6.15
N TRP A 35 3.07 -17.27 -5.37
CA TRP A 35 3.44 -18.14 -4.27
C TRP A 35 4.21 -19.35 -4.78
N ASN A 36 5.42 -19.55 -4.27
CA ASN A 36 6.34 -20.60 -4.70
C ASN A 36 6.11 -21.94 -3.98
N GLY A 37 5.01 -22.07 -3.23
CA GLY A 37 4.65 -23.26 -2.46
C GLY A 37 5.37 -23.40 -1.11
N LYS A 38 6.28 -22.50 -0.74
CA LYS A 38 6.91 -22.51 0.59
C LYS A 38 6.03 -21.80 1.61
N LEU A 39 5.65 -22.52 2.66
CA LEU A 39 4.81 -22.03 3.75
C LEU A 39 5.57 -22.11 5.08
N TYR A 40 5.55 -21.04 5.86
CA TYR A 40 6.20 -20.96 7.16
C TYR A 40 5.20 -20.56 8.23
N GLU A 41 5.48 -20.92 9.48
CA GLU A 41 4.69 -20.42 10.61
C GLU A 41 4.99 -18.93 10.83
N GLN A 42 3.94 -18.11 11.02
CA GLN A 42 4.07 -16.70 11.36
C GLN A 42 4.16 -16.54 12.89
N PRO A 43 5.28 -16.04 13.44
CA PRO A 43 5.35 -15.72 14.86
C PRO A 43 4.63 -14.39 15.18
N GLY A 44 4.19 -14.27 16.44
CA GLY A 44 3.58 -13.05 16.95
C GLY A 44 2.13 -12.82 16.49
N PRO A 45 1.62 -11.59 16.63
CA PRO A 45 0.19 -11.31 16.49
C PRO A 45 -0.29 -11.15 15.04
N VAL A 46 0.60 -11.30 14.05
CA VAL A 46 0.26 -11.11 12.63
C VAL A 46 -0.33 -12.40 12.06
N ALA A 47 -1.42 -12.30 11.29
CA ALA A 47 -2.11 -13.47 10.73
C ALA A 47 -1.31 -14.19 9.63
N GLY A 48 -0.47 -13.46 8.89
CA GLY A 48 0.37 -13.98 7.81
C GLY A 48 0.97 -12.86 6.98
N VAL A 49 1.94 -13.19 6.13
CA VAL A 49 2.60 -12.26 5.21
C VAL A 49 2.97 -12.99 3.92
N CYS A 50 2.79 -12.34 2.78
CA CYS A 50 3.39 -12.77 1.52
C CYS A 50 4.72 -12.05 1.29
N LEU A 51 5.81 -12.79 1.18
CA LEU A 51 7.16 -12.24 1.13
C LEU A 51 7.62 -11.96 -0.32
N PRO A 52 8.62 -11.08 -0.53
CA PRO A 52 9.10 -10.74 -1.87
C PRO A 52 9.63 -11.96 -2.66
N ASP A 53 10.23 -12.93 -1.98
CA ASP A 53 10.75 -14.18 -2.57
C ASP A 53 9.65 -15.18 -3.01
N GLY A 54 8.38 -14.80 -2.85
CA GLY A 54 7.23 -15.64 -3.18
C GLY A 54 6.90 -16.70 -2.12
N SER A 55 7.56 -16.71 -0.96
CA SER A 55 7.12 -17.54 0.17
C SER A 55 6.01 -16.85 0.98
N MET A 56 5.25 -17.63 1.73
CA MET A 56 4.19 -17.12 2.61
C MET A 56 4.42 -17.58 4.05
N THR A 57 4.05 -16.73 5.01
CA THR A 57 3.91 -17.09 6.42
C THR A 57 2.43 -17.09 6.79
N ILE A 58 2.02 -17.94 7.72
CA ILE A 58 0.66 -17.98 8.24
C ILE A 58 0.64 -18.34 9.73
N SER A 59 -0.21 -17.68 10.51
CA SER A 59 -0.28 -17.88 11.95
C SER A 59 -1.02 -19.16 12.29
N ARG A 60 -0.38 -20.02 13.07
CA ARG A 60 -1.02 -21.22 13.59
C ARG A 60 -2.16 -20.88 14.53
N GLU A 61 -1.90 -20.02 15.50
CA GLU A 61 -2.86 -19.61 16.54
C GLU A 61 -4.06 -18.86 15.95
N HIS A 62 -3.83 -17.94 15.01
CA HIS A 62 -4.88 -17.03 14.54
C HIS A 62 -5.59 -17.52 13.28
N VAL A 63 -5.00 -18.45 12.52
CA VAL A 63 -5.55 -18.91 11.23
C VAL A 63 -5.69 -20.43 11.16
N LEU A 64 -4.61 -21.18 11.32
CA LEU A 64 -4.66 -22.63 11.07
C LEU A 64 -5.52 -23.36 12.12
N ASP A 65 -5.24 -23.18 13.41
CA ASP A 65 -5.96 -23.88 14.47
C ASP A 65 -7.47 -23.51 14.51
N PRO A 66 -7.87 -22.24 14.29
CA PRO A 66 -9.28 -21.88 14.14
C PRO A 66 -9.94 -22.46 12.88
N ALA A 67 -9.22 -22.65 11.78
CA ALA A 67 -9.75 -23.24 10.54
C ALA A 67 -9.91 -24.76 10.64
N ARG A 68 -8.95 -25.47 11.27
CA ARG A 68 -8.86 -26.94 11.32
C ARG A 68 -10.18 -27.66 11.62
N PRO A 69 -11.00 -27.25 12.61
CA PRO A 69 -12.26 -27.91 12.91
C PRO A 69 -13.19 -28.04 11.70
N ALA A 70 -13.26 -27.03 10.84
CA ALA A 70 -14.18 -26.98 9.70
C ALA A 70 -13.82 -27.95 8.58
N TYR A 71 -12.56 -28.35 8.52
CA TYR A 71 -12.00 -29.24 7.49
C TYR A 71 -11.67 -30.62 8.07
N THR A 72 -12.06 -30.89 9.32
CA THR A 72 -11.95 -32.22 9.95
C THR A 72 -13.18 -33.07 9.62
N PRO A 73 -13.03 -34.24 8.96
CA PRO A 73 -14.16 -35.09 8.60
C PRO A 73 -15.00 -35.54 9.81
N GLY A 74 -16.34 -35.52 9.66
CA GLY A 74 -17.27 -36.06 10.65
C GLY A 74 -17.49 -35.20 11.91
N ARG A 75 -16.89 -34.01 11.97
CA ARG A 75 -17.10 -33.06 13.07
C ARG A 75 -18.19 -32.06 12.73
N THR A 76 -19.19 -31.91 13.60
CA THR A 76 -20.15 -30.81 13.55
C THR A 76 -19.61 -29.63 14.34
N LEU A 77 -19.52 -28.46 13.72
CA LEU A 77 -19.04 -27.24 14.39
C LEU A 77 -20.09 -26.62 15.31
N THR A 78 -19.63 -26.07 16.43
CA THR A 78 -20.41 -25.13 17.25
C THR A 78 -20.59 -23.78 16.53
N SER A 79 -21.42 -22.89 17.09
CA SER A 79 -21.56 -21.53 16.55
C SER A 79 -20.23 -20.77 16.56
N ASP A 80 -19.47 -20.86 17.66
CA ASP A 80 -18.22 -20.13 17.82
C ASP A 80 -17.13 -20.68 16.90
N GLU A 81 -17.09 -22.01 16.72
CA GLU A 81 -16.16 -22.64 15.79
C GLU A 81 -16.46 -22.27 14.33
N ARG A 82 -17.75 -22.14 13.95
CA ARG A 82 -18.13 -21.65 12.60
C ARG A 82 -17.67 -20.22 12.36
N SER A 83 -17.80 -19.34 13.35
CA SER A 83 -17.33 -17.96 13.27
C SER A 83 -15.81 -17.85 13.25
N ALA A 84 -15.12 -18.64 14.07
CA ALA A 84 -13.66 -18.68 14.11
C ALA A 84 -13.06 -19.21 12.79
N ALA A 85 -13.60 -20.31 12.27
CA ALA A 85 -13.20 -20.86 10.98
C ALA A 85 -13.53 -19.93 9.81
N GLY A 86 -14.65 -19.21 9.90
CA GLY A 86 -15.00 -18.15 8.94
C GLY A 86 -13.93 -17.07 8.88
N ARG A 87 -13.64 -16.40 10.00
CA ARG A 87 -12.60 -15.35 10.07
C ARG A 87 -11.21 -15.84 9.63
N ALA A 88 -10.84 -17.06 10.03
CA ALA A 88 -9.58 -17.65 9.59
C ALA A 88 -9.53 -17.87 8.07
N THR A 89 -10.63 -18.33 7.47
CA THR A 89 -10.74 -18.48 6.01
C THR A 89 -10.62 -17.12 5.33
N THR A 90 -11.29 -16.08 5.84
CA THR A 90 -11.16 -14.70 5.33
C THR A 90 -9.72 -14.24 5.37
N MET A 91 -9.00 -14.46 6.47
CA MET A 91 -7.59 -14.06 6.55
C MET A 91 -6.66 -14.86 5.65
N ALA A 92 -6.94 -16.15 5.41
CA ALA A 92 -6.19 -16.93 4.44
C ALA A 92 -6.42 -16.42 3.01
N VAL A 93 -7.66 -16.06 2.66
CA VAL A 93 -8.00 -15.48 1.36
C VAL A 93 -7.36 -14.10 1.18
N PHE A 94 -7.37 -13.26 2.22
CA PHE A 94 -6.67 -11.97 2.24
C PHE A 94 -5.18 -12.15 1.90
N ASN A 95 -4.49 -13.06 2.60
CA ASN A 95 -3.07 -13.32 2.36
C ASN A 95 -2.82 -13.95 0.98
N ALA A 96 -3.70 -14.82 0.53
CA ALA A 96 -3.64 -15.37 -0.82
C ALA A 96 -3.77 -14.27 -1.88
N ARG A 97 -4.66 -13.29 -1.70
CA ARG A 97 -4.81 -12.16 -2.63
C ARG A 97 -3.54 -11.31 -2.73
N LEU A 98 -2.82 -11.10 -1.62
CA LEU A 98 -1.52 -10.40 -1.63
C LEU A 98 -0.44 -11.13 -2.46
N SER A 99 -0.55 -12.46 -2.59
CA SER A 99 0.38 -13.25 -3.41
C SER A 99 0.16 -13.09 -4.93
N MET A 100 -0.92 -12.44 -5.35
CA MET A 100 -1.22 -12.22 -6.78
C MET A 100 -0.73 -10.86 -7.27
N SER A 101 -0.34 -9.98 -6.37
CA SER A 101 0.21 -8.69 -6.73
C SER A 101 1.67 -8.87 -7.16
N GLU A 102 1.95 -8.59 -8.43
CA GLU A 102 3.31 -8.46 -8.94
C GLU A 102 3.99 -7.28 -8.25
N VAL A 103 5.25 -7.46 -7.84
CA VAL A 103 5.98 -6.44 -7.06
C VAL A 103 6.31 -5.24 -7.95
N GLY A 104 6.89 -5.47 -9.12
CA GLY A 104 7.41 -4.41 -9.99
C GLY A 104 8.84 -3.98 -9.60
N ASP A 105 9.40 -3.09 -10.41
CA ASP A 105 10.71 -2.45 -10.17
C ASP A 105 10.48 -1.16 -9.38
N ASP A 106 11.16 -1.01 -8.23
CA ASP A 106 11.08 0.18 -7.38
C ASP A 106 12.13 1.25 -7.73
N SER A 107 13.02 0.96 -8.69
CA SER A 107 14.05 1.88 -9.16
C SER A 107 13.60 2.80 -10.31
N VAL A 108 12.45 2.50 -10.93
CA VAL A 108 11.94 3.31 -12.03
C VAL A 108 11.36 4.66 -11.52
N PRO A 109 11.41 5.72 -12.34
CA PRO A 109 10.93 7.04 -11.93
C PRO A 109 9.48 7.03 -11.44
N GLY A 110 9.24 7.67 -10.29
CA GLY A 110 7.92 7.72 -9.68
C GLY A 110 7.42 6.38 -9.16
N ALA A 111 8.25 5.35 -9.01
CA ALA A 111 7.85 4.13 -8.33
C ALA A 111 7.45 4.41 -6.87
N THR A 112 6.39 3.74 -6.40
CA THR A 112 6.06 3.68 -4.98
C THR A 112 6.84 2.53 -4.34
N PRO A 113 7.69 2.79 -3.33
CA PRO A 113 8.47 1.74 -2.66
C PRO A 113 7.57 0.68 -2.01
N ILE A 114 7.96 -0.58 -2.12
CA ILE A 114 7.25 -1.68 -1.47
C ILE A 114 7.40 -1.58 0.05
N GLY A 115 6.28 -1.66 0.76
CA GLY A 115 6.23 -1.47 2.21
C GLY A 115 6.19 0.00 2.65
N SER A 116 6.13 0.95 1.70
CA SER A 116 5.72 2.32 2.01
C SER A 116 4.29 2.34 2.55
N LEU A 117 3.92 3.40 3.24
CA LEU A 117 2.62 3.51 3.92
C LEU A 117 1.46 3.47 2.92
N GLU A 118 1.62 4.14 1.78
CA GLU A 118 0.64 4.17 0.70
C GLU A 118 0.49 2.83 -0.02
N ASP A 119 1.57 2.07 -0.18
CA ASP A 119 1.55 0.72 -0.74
C ASP A 119 0.85 -0.25 0.22
N ILE A 120 1.19 -0.20 1.52
CA ILE A 120 0.51 -0.99 2.55
C ILE A 120 -0.99 -0.67 2.57
N ALA A 121 -1.36 0.61 2.54
CA ALA A 121 -2.76 1.03 2.56
C ALA A 121 -3.53 0.49 1.35
N LEU A 122 -3.00 0.69 0.14
CA LEU A 122 -3.65 0.22 -1.09
C LEU A 122 -3.73 -1.31 -1.16
N GLU A 123 -2.62 -2.02 -0.89
CA GLU A 123 -2.61 -3.49 -0.92
C GLU A 123 -3.60 -4.09 0.07
N ASN A 124 -3.61 -3.59 1.30
CA ASN A 124 -4.49 -4.10 2.33
C ASN A 124 -5.95 -3.82 2.00
N ALA A 125 -6.29 -2.64 1.49
CA ALA A 125 -7.66 -2.33 1.07
C ALA A 125 -8.13 -3.26 -0.06
N ARG A 126 -7.31 -3.47 -1.10
CA ARG A 126 -7.65 -4.36 -2.22
C ARG A 126 -7.76 -5.82 -1.78
N ALA A 127 -6.90 -6.28 -0.88
CA ALA A 127 -6.98 -7.62 -0.32
C ALA A 127 -8.20 -7.80 0.59
N ASP A 128 -8.57 -6.78 1.37
CA ASP A 128 -9.76 -6.77 2.23
C ASP A 128 -11.04 -6.86 1.38
N GLN A 129 -11.18 -5.98 0.38
CA GLN A 129 -12.31 -5.99 -0.56
C GLN A 129 -12.48 -7.35 -1.25
N PHE A 130 -11.38 -7.91 -1.78
CA PHE A 130 -11.40 -9.24 -2.39
C PHE A 130 -11.81 -10.33 -1.39
N SER A 131 -11.29 -10.28 -0.16
CA SER A 131 -11.61 -11.27 0.86
C SER A 131 -13.08 -11.19 1.27
N GLN A 132 -13.67 -10.00 1.37
CA GLN A 132 -15.09 -9.83 1.67
C GLN A 132 -15.98 -10.38 0.57
N GLU A 133 -15.59 -10.19 -0.69
CA GLU A 133 -16.36 -10.67 -1.84
C GLU A 133 -16.28 -12.20 -2.00
N TYR A 134 -15.09 -12.79 -1.85
CA TYR A 134 -14.84 -14.17 -2.29
C TYR A 134 -14.68 -15.20 -1.17
N SER A 135 -14.47 -14.82 0.09
CA SER A 135 -14.22 -15.80 1.16
C SER A 135 -15.37 -16.79 1.36
N GLY A 136 -16.62 -16.33 1.23
CA GLY A 136 -17.81 -17.17 1.20
C GLY A 136 -17.72 -18.28 0.17
N ARG A 137 -17.52 -17.89 -1.08
CA ARG A 137 -17.48 -18.81 -2.23
C ARG A 137 -16.28 -19.76 -2.17
N ILE A 138 -15.14 -19.27 -1.68
CA ILE A 138 -13.93 -20.08 -1.50
C ILE A 138 -14.16 -21.12 -0.40
N ALA A 139 -14.71 -20.72 0.75
CA ALA A 139 -15.04 -21.63 1.86
C ALA A 139 -16.00 -22.76 1.41
N GLU A 140 -17.08 -22.40 0.72
CA GLU A 140 -18.08 -23.35 0.20
C GLU A 140 -17.49 -24.37 -0.78
N SER A 141 -16.41 -24.00 -1.48
CA SER A 141 -15.72 -24.92 -2.40
C SER A 141 -14.83 -25.95 -1.68
N MET A 142 -14.48 -25.71 -0.42
CA MET A 142 -13.53 -26.53 0.35
C MET A 142 -14.19 -27.30 1.50
N THR A 143 -15.34 -26.85 1.99
CA THR A 143 -16.08 -27.54 3.05
C THR A 143 -17.59 -27.51 2.83
N LYS A 144 -18.28 -28.58 3.25
CA LYS A 144 -19.75 -28.65 3.27
C LYS A 144 -20.35 -27.97 4.50
N GLN A 145 -19.51 -27.55 5.45
CA GLN A 145 -19.96 -26.87 6.65
C GLN A 145 -20.25 -25.41 6.34
N SER A 146 -21.42 -24.93 6.77
CA SER A 146 -21.75 -23.50 6.66
C SER A 146 -20.90 -22.73 7.67
N LEU A 147 -19.96 -21.92 7.19
CA LEU A 147 -19.15 -21.03 8.03
C LEU A 147 -19.89 -19.70 8.23
N SER A 148 -19.71 -19.09 9.40
CA SER A 148 -20.26 -17.77 9.67
C SER A 148 -19.28 -16.72 9.16
N LEU A 149 -19.42 -16.39 7.88
CA LEU A 149 -18.66 -15.35 7.18
C LEU A 149 -19.54 -14.09 7.10
N GLY A 150 -19.95 -13.56 8.26
CA GLY A 150 -20.91 -12.45 8.31
C GLY A 150 -20.46 -11.26 7.46
N ALA A 151 -21.33 -10.25 7.34
CA ALA A 151 -20.92 -8.92 6.89
C ALA A 151 -20.00 -8.31 7.97
N ASP A 152 -18.82 -8.90 8.13
CA ASP A 152 -17.80 -8.45 9.03
C ASP A 152 -17.34 -7.09 8.51
N ALA A 153 -17.18 -6.14 9.44
CA ALA A 153 -16.58 -4.87 9.09
C ALA A 153 -15.20 -5.13 8.46
N PRO A 154 -14.77 -4.26 7.52
CA PRO A 154 -13.45 -4.37 6.91
C PRO A 154 -12.36 -4.56 7.97
N VAL A 155 -11.37 -5.40 7.67
CA VAL A 155 -10.21 -5.60 8.55
C VAL A 155 -9.42 -4.29 8.65
N PHE A 156 -9.40 -3.52 7.57
CA PHE A 156 -8.73 -2.22 7.48
C PHE A 156 -9.74 -1.11 7.13
N PRO A 157 -10.62 -0.70 8.05
CA PRO A 157 -11.74 0.19 7.76
C PRO A 157 -11.34 1.57 7.21
N ALA A 158 -10.22 2.15 7.62
CA ALA A 158 -9.76 3.43 7.08
C ALA A 158 -9.26 3.28 5.64
N TYR A 159 -8.43 2.26 5.39
CA TYR A 159 -7.89 1.99 4.07
C TYR A 159 -8.96 1.58 3.06
N SER A 160 -9.85 0.67 3.45
CA SER A 160 -10.94 0.18 2.61
C SER A 160 -11.92 1.31 2.26
N ALA A 161 -12.34 2.12 3.23
CA ALA A 161 -13.22 3.26 2.97
C ALA A 161 -12.58 4.32 2.05
N ALA A 162 -11.28 4.60 2.23
CA ALA A 162 -10.58 5.54 1.37
C ALA A 162 -10.43 5.02 -0.07
N THR A 163 -10.02 3.76 -0.20
CA THR A 163 -9.79 3.13 -1.52
C THR A 163 -11.10 3.03 -2.29
N ASP A 164 -12.17 2.50 -1.69
CA ASP A 164 -13.49 2.40 -2.34
C ASP A 164 -13.99 3.77 -2.80
N ARG A 165 -13.81 4.80 -1.96
CA ARG A 165 -14.21 6.16 -2.29
C ARG A 165 -13.39 6.71 -3.47
N LEU A 166 -12.07 6.56 -3.46
CA LEU A 166 -11.19 7.00 -4.55
C LEU A 166 -11.52 6.28 -5.85
N LEU A 167 -11.76 4.96 -5.82
CA LEU A 167 -12.14 4.20 -7.01
C LEU A 167 -13.45 4.71 -7.62
N TYR A 168 -14.39 5.15 -6.79
CA TYR A 168 -15.65 5.74 -7.24
C TYR A 168 -15.47 7.17 -7.78
N THR A 169 -14.73 8.02 -7.08
CA THR A 169 -14.65 9.47 -7.41
C THR A 169 -13.68 9.78 -8.53
N LEU A 170 -12.59 9.01 -8.67
CA LEU A 170 -11.63 9.20 -9.75
C LEU A 170 -12.14 8.73 -11.13
N GLY A 171 -13.32 8.13 -11.20
CA GLY A 171 -13.87 7.63 -12.46
C GLY A 171 -14.09 8.72 -13.52
N GLY A 172 -14.49 9.94 -13.11
CA GLY A 172 -14.61 11.07 -14.02
C GLY A 172 -13.26 11.56 -14.57
N ALA A 173 -12.23 11.57 -13.71
CA ALA A 173 -10.89 12.01 -14.10
C ALA A 173 -10.18 11.00 -15.02
N THR A 174 -10.38 9.70 -14.77
CA THR A 174 -9.74 8.60 -15.51
C THR A 174 -10.56 8.09 -16.69
N GLY A 175 -11.84 8.46 -16.78
CA GLY A 175 -12.78 7.91 -17.78
C GLY A 175 -13.14 6.44 -17.54
N MET A 176 -12.82 5.91 -16.36
CA MET A 176 -13.04 4.51 -15.99
C MET A 176 -14.17 4.37 -14.97
N GLY A 177 -14.96 3.30 -15.08
CA GLY A 177 -15.83 2.89 -13.98
C GLY A 177 -15.03 2.35 -12.79
N HIS A 178 -15.66 2.25 -11.63
CA HIS A 178 -15.07 1.68 -10.40
C HIS A 178 -14.36 0.34 -10.67
N ASP A 179 -15.06 -0.64 -11.26
CA ASP A 179 -14.50 -1.96 -11.51
C ASP A 179 -13.29 -1.92 -12.46
N GLN A 180 -13.36 -1.09 -13.51
CA GLN A 180 -12.27 -0.93 -14.48
C GLN A 180 -11.02 -0.31 -13.85
N LEU A 181 -11.19 0.66 -12.96
CA LEU A 181 -10.09 1.27 -12.23
C LEU A 181 -9.48 0.28 -11.23
N GLY A 182 -10.32 -0.53 -10.58
CA GLY A 182 -9.88 -1.66 -9.76
C GLY A 182 -9.06 -2.68 -10.55
N ASP A 183 -9.51 -3.04 -11.75
CA ASP A 183 -8.80 -3.95 -12.65
C ASP A 183 -7.48 -3.36 -13.14
N LEU A 184 -7.43 -2.06 -13.46
CA LEU A 184 -6.19 -1.34 -13.81
C LEU A 184 -5.18 -1.46 -12.67
N ILE A 185 -5.60 -1.11 -11.45
CA ILE A 185 -4.75 -1.18 -10.26
C ILE A 185 -4.25 -2.61 -10.05
N ASP A 186 -5.15 -3.58 -10.10
CA ASP A 186 -4.81 -4.94 -9.80
C ASP A 186 -3.89 -5.53 -10.88
N SER A 187 -4.08 -5.21 -12.16
CA SER A 187 -3.22 -5.67 -13.26
C SER A 187 -1.89 -4.92 -13.37
N THR A 188 -1.75 -3.82 -12.63
CA THR A 188 -0.51 -3.05 -12.55
C THR A 188 0.37 -3.56 -11.42
N ALA A 189 1.68 -3.70 -11.71
CA ALA A 189 2.67 -4.02 -10.70
C ALA A 189 2.63 -3.01 -9.54
N ARG A 190 2.80 -3.47 -8.30
CA ARG A 190 2.55 -2.67 -7.09
C ARG A 190 3.25 -1.32 -7.11
N THR A 191 4.53 -1.29 -7.49
CA THR A 191 5.31 -0.04 -7.52
C THR A 191 4.77 0.99 -8.51
N GLN A 192 3.95 0.59 -9.49
CA GLN A 192 3.46 1.46 -10.57
C GLN A 192 1.97 1.81 -10.48
N ARG A 193 1.23 1.35 -9.46
CA ARG A 193 -0.23 1.52 -9.42
C ARG A 193 -0.69 2.97 -9.44
N PHE A 194 -0.08 3.84 -8.63
CA PHE A 194 -0.40 5.26 -8.64
C PHE A 194 -0.03 5.93 -9.98
N ASN A 195 1.10 5.52 -10.57
CA ASN A 195 1.52 5.99 -11.88
C ASN A 195 0.50 5.65 -12.95
N ALA A 196 -0.01 4.41 -12.96
CA ALA A 196 -1.05 4.00 -13.89
C ALA A 196 -2.35 4.80 -13.74
N ILE A 197 -2.76 5.13 -12.51
CA ILE A 197 -3.94 6.00 -12.28
C ILE A 197 -3.68 7.40 -12.86
N ALA A 198 -2.50 7.98 -12.61
CA ALA A 198 -2.14 9.30 -13.11
C ALA A 198 -2.04 9.34 -14.64
N ASP A 199 -1.36 8.35 -15.24
CA ASP A 199 -1.21 8.22 -16.69
C ASP A 199 -2.58 8.08 -17.37
N GLN A 200 -3.47 7.24 -16.82
CA GLN A 200 -4.83 7.10 -17.32
C GLN A 200 -5.63 8.41 -17.27
N ALA A 201 -5.48 9.20 -16.20
CA ALA A 201 -6.15 10.49 -16.09
C ALA A 201 -5.61 11.52 -17.09
N LEU A 202 -4.29 11.56 -17.29
CA LEU A 202 -3.64 12.41 -18.29
C LEU A 202 -4.07 12.03 -19.71
N ASP A 203 -4.08 10.74 -20.03
CA ASP A 203 -4.51 10.21 -21.33
C ASP A 203 -5.98 10.53 -21.61
N HIS A 204 -6.85 10.44 -20.60
CA HIS A 204 -8.27 10.71 -20.76
C HIS A 204 -8.60 12.20 -20.90
N GLN A 205 -7.99 13.07 -20.09
CA GLN A 205 -8.36 14.48 -20.00
C GLN A 205 -7.58 15.40 -20.93
N VAL A 206 -6.35 15.03 -21.28
CA VAL A 206 -5.40 15.90 -22.00
C VAL A 206 -4.83 15.20 -23.24
N GLY A 207 -4.56 13.90 -23.16
CA GLY A 207 -4.23 13.04 -24.29
C GLY A 207 -2.94 13.45 -25.02
N GLU A 208 -3.05 13.59 -26.35
CA GLU A 208 -1.91 13.85 -27.24
C GLU A 208 -1.31 15.26 -27.10
N LEU A 209 -1.95 16.16 -26.36
CA LEU A 209 -1.42 17.51 -26.12
C LEU A 209 -0.19 17.50 -25.20
N ILE A 210 0.09 16.40 -24.49
CA ILE A 210 1.23 16.29 -23.58
C ILE A 210 2.42 15.66 -24.32
N PRO A 211 3.55 16.38 -24.45
CA PRO A 211 4.81 15.79 -24.91
C PRO A 211 5.29 14.69 -23.96
N GLU A 212 5.86 13.62 -24.50
CA GLU A 212 6.37 12.49 -23.70
C GLU A 212 7.42 12.94 -22.67
N SER A 213 8.23 13.94 -23.02
CA SER A 213 9.23 14.57 -22.14
C SER A 213 8.63 15.14 -20.85
N HIS A 214 7.35 15.53 -20.86
CA HIS A 214 6.70 16.17 -19.72
C HIS A 214 5.96 15.16 -18.82
N ARG A 215 5.64 13.96 -19.33
CA ARG A 215 4.78 13.00 -18.61
C ARG A 215 5.28 12.65 -17.21
N ALA A 216 6.59 12.49 -17.04
CA ALA A 216 7.16 12.16 -15.73
C ALA A 216 6.86 13.23 -14.67
N GLN A 217 6.98 14.51 -15.02
CA GLN A 217 6.67 15.63 -14.13
C GLN A 217 5.18 15.69 -13.80
N LEU A 218 4.30 15.53 -14.81
CA LEU A 218 2.85 15.57 -14.60
C LEU A 218 2.37 14.41 -13.73
N ARG A 219 2.93 13.23 -13.94
CA ARG A 219 2.67 12.05 -13.12
C ARG A 219 3.06 12.27 -11.66
N GLU A 220 4.19 12.89 -11.38
CA GLU A 220 4.59 13.23 -10.01
C GLU A 220 3.57 14.17 -9.34
N ALA A 221 3.12 15.21 -10.06
CA ALA A 221 2.11 16.15 -9.57
C ALA A 221 0.74 15.51 -9.27
N LEU A 222 0.38 14.43 -9.97
CA LEU A 222 -0.88 13.70 -9.78
C LEU A 222 -0.76 12.54 -8.78
N THR A 223 0.41 11.92 -8.65
CA THR A 223 0.60 10.81 -7.71
C THR A 223 0.83 11.27 -6.27
N GLY A 224 1.38 12.46 -6.06
CA GLY A 224 1.57 13.06 -4.73
C GLY A 224 0.31 13.03 -3.85
N PRO A 225 -0.84 13.56 -4.32
CA PRO A 225 -2.11 13.50 -3.60
C PRO A 225 -2.52 12.07 -3.20
N LEU A 226 -2.47 11.13 -4.15
CA LEU A 226 -2.86 9.74 -3.92
C LEU A 226 -2.00 9.07 -2.83
N ARG A 227 -0.68 9.27 -2.90
CA ARG A 227 0.26 8.71 -1.92
C ARG A 227 0.04 9.30 -0.54
N ARG A 228 -0.10 10.63 -0.43
CA ARG A 228 -0.33 11.29 0.87
C ARG A 228 -1.67 10.91 1.48
N GLY A 229 -2.73 10.89 0.66
CA GLY A 229 -4.09 10.55 1.11
C GLY A 229 -4.17 9.16 1.72
N LEU A 230 -3.58 8.16 1.05
CA LEU A 230 -3.58 6.79 1.53
C LEU A 230 -2.53 6.54 2.61
N GLY A 231 -1.27 6.96 2.40
CA GLY A 231 -0.20 6.77 3.37
C GLY A 231 -0.46 7.49 4.70
N GLY A 232 -1.13 8.65 4.65
CA GLY A 232 -1.55 9.42 5.81
C GLY A 232 -2.57 8.74 6.71
N LEU A 233 -3.26 7.69 6.24
CA LEU A 233 -4.23 6.93 7.04
C LEU A 233 -3.59 5.96 8.04
N THR A 234 -2.29 5.67 7.90
CA THR A 234 -1.68 4.55 8.63
C THR A 234 -1.77 4.67 10.15
N MET A 235 -1.57 5.87 10.68
CA MET A 235 -1.72 6.12 12.12
C MET A 235 -3.15 5.87 12.60
N THR A 236 -4.13 6.30 11.82
CA THR A 236 -5.56 6.10 12.11
C THR A 236 -5.91 4.62 12.04
N GLU A 237 -5.40 3.91 11.04
CA GLU A 237 -5.65 2.48 10.85
C GLU A 237 -5.01 1.62 11.95
N MET A 238 -3.77 1.91 12.32
CA MET A 238 -3.03 1.12 13.32
C MET A 238 -3.41 1.47 14.76
N SER A 239 -4.17 2.54 14.99
CA SER A 239 -4.62 2.91 16.33
C SER A 239 -5.64 1.92 16.89
N GLU A 240 -5.35 1.37 18.06
CA GLU A 240 -6.27 0.53 18.84
C GLU A 240 -7.30 1.37 19.60
N LEU A 241 -6.98 2.63 19.90
CA LEU A 241 -7.89 3.58 20.56
C LEU A 241 -8.94 4.18 19.62
N THR A 242 -8.76 4.05 18.31
CA THR A 242 -9.69 4.62 17.33
C THR A 242 -10.77 3.60 16.97
N HIS A 243 -12.03 3.92 17.28
CA HIS A 243 -13.16 3.05 16.96
C HIS A 243 -13.27 2.80 15.42
N PRO A 244 -13.61 1.59 14.95
CA PRO A 244 -13.68 1.27 13.52
C PRO A 244 -14.56 2.22 12.69
N GLY A 245 -15.70 2.65 13.22
CA GLY A 245 -16.56 3.63 12.56
C GLY A 245 -15.90 5.01 12.38
N SER A 246 -15.02 5.41 13.31
CA SER A 246 -14.20 6.62 13.15
C SER A 246 -13.14 6.39 12.07
N LYS A 247 -12.43 5.25 12.10
CA LYS A 247 -11.46 4.89 11.05
C LYS A 247 -12.08 4.96 9.64
N HIS A 248 -13.27 4.39 9.47
CA HIS A 248 -14.01 4.45 8.22
C HIS A 248 -14.34 5.89 7.80
N LYS A 249 -14.91 6.71 8.70
CA LYS A 249 -15.20 8.11 8.39
C LYS A 249 -13.96 8.87 7.95
N TRP A 250 -12.84 8.62 8.63
CA TRP A 250 -11.59 9.25 8.32
C TRP A 250 -11.05 8.82 6.96
N GLY A 251 -11.09 7.53 6.64
CA GLY A 251 -10.80 7.02 5.29
C GLY A 251 -11.59 7.77 4.21
N TRP A 252 -12.89 7.95 4.44
CA TRP A 252 -13.77 8.67 3.53
C TRP A 252 -13.39 10.14 3.35
N ASP A 253 -13.13 10.86 4.47
CA ASP A 253 -12.67 12.24 4.45
C ASP A 253 -11.33 12.38 3.70
N SER A 254 -10.36 11.50 3.94
CA SER A 254 -9.05 11.56 3.25
C SER A 254 -9.21 11.40 1.75
N ALA A 255 -10.03 10.44 1.31
CA ALA A 255 -10.31 10.22 -0.11
C ALA A 255 -10.98 11.43 -0.77
N GLU A 256 -11.89 12.12 -0.07
CA GLU A 256 -12.52 13.36 -0.56
C GLU A 256 -11.49 14.46 -0.80
N TRP A 257 -10.60 14.73 0.17
CA TRP A 257 -9.55 15.76 -0.02
C TRP A 257 -8.53 15.38 -1.09
N THR A 258 -8.17 14.10 -1.13
CA THR A 258 -7.27 13.55 -2.16
C THR A 258 -7.85 13.72 -3.56
N GLU A 259 -9.15 13.45 -3.74
CA GLU A 259 -9.83 13.65 -5.02
C GLU A 259 -9.90 15.13 -5.40
N VAL A 260 -10.24 16.01 -4.47
CA VAL A 260 -10.24 17.47 -4.73
C VAL A 260 -8.86 17.94 -5.19
N GLU A 261 -7.79 17.53 -4.52
CA GLU A 261 -6.42 17.89 -4.91
C GLU A 261 -6.06 17.35 -6.29
N PHE A 262 -6.30 16.05 -6.50
CA PHE A 262 -5.99 15.35 -7.74
C PHE A 262 -6.70 16.00 -8.94
N THR A 263 -8.01 16.21 -8.82
CA THR A 263 -8.84 16.77 -9.90
C THR A 263 -8.50 18.23 -10.16
N THR A 264 -8.21 19.02 -9.13
CA THR A 264 -7.81 20.43 -9.32
C THR A 264 -6.43 20.53 -9.97
N ASN A 265 -5.46 19.69 -9.58
CA ASN A 265 -4.15 19.61 -10.26
C ASN A 265 -4.32 19.21 -11.72
N LEU A 266 -5.15 18.20 -12.00
CA LEU A 266 -5.43 17.74 -13.36
C LEU A 266 -6.10 18.81 -14.22
N ASP A 267 -7.07 19.55 -13.68
CA ASP A 267 -7.74 20.64 -14.38
C ASP A 267 -6.78 21.80 -14.70
N ASP A 268 -5.87 22.12 -13.78
CA ASP A 268 -4.86 23.15 -14.02
C ASP A 268 -3.84 22.70 -15.09
N ILE A 269 -3.43 21.43 -15.09
CA ILE A 269 -2.61 20.82 -16.14
C ILE A 269 -3.34 20.90 -17.49
N LYS A 270 -4.59 20.43 -17.54
CA LYS A 270 -5.43 20.46 -18.73
C LYS A 270 -5.54 21.86 -19.32
N LYS A 271 -5.87 22.85 -18.50
CA LYS A 271 -5.98 24.26 -18.91
C LYS A 271 -4.67 24.79 -19.48
N HIS A 272 -3.51 24.44 -18.91
CA HIS A 272 -2.20 24.84 -19.43
C HIS A 272 -2.01 24.35 -20.87
N TYR A 273 -2.18 23.05 -21.09
CA TYR A 273 -1.96 22.43 -22.40
C TYR A 273 -3.01 22.85 -23.44
N GLU A 274 -4.29 22.91 -23.07
CA GLU A 274 -5.37 23.37 -23.97
C GLU A 274 -5.23 24.85 -24.34
N SER A 275 -4.85 25.71 -23.39
CA SER A 275 -4.65 27.14 -23.67
C SER A 275 -3.46 27.36 -24.60
N TRP A 276 -2.38 26.61 -24.40
CA TRP A 276 -1.23 26.68 -25.30
C TRP A 276 -1.59 26.26 -26.72
N ASP A 277 -2.23 25.10 -26.90
CA ASP A 277 -2.62 24.61 -28.24
C ASP A 277 -3.60 25.55 -28.94
N ALA A 278 -4.51 26.18 -28.20
CA ALA A 278 -5.43 27.18 -28.75
C ALA A 278 -4.71 28.45 -29.27
N GLU A 279 -3.64 28.87 -28.60
CA GLU A 279 -2.85 30.05 -28.96
C GLU A 279 -1.76 29.75 -30.00
N HIS A 280 -1.18 28.55 -29.94
CA HIS A 280 -0.02 28.11 -30.74
C HIS A 280 -0.26 26.71 -31.35
N PRO A 281 -1.25 26.56 -32.25
CA PRO A 281 -1.64 25.25 -32.76
C PRO A 281 -0.51 24.59 -33.54
N GLY A 282 -0.15 23.37 -33.13
CA GLY A 282 0.92 22.59 -33.73
C GLY A 282 2.33 22.94 -33.26
N GLU A 283 2.48 23.86 -32.30
CA GLU A 283 3.74 24.10 -31.60
C GLU A 283 3.80 23.28 -30.31
N GLU A 284 4.96 22.70 -30.00
CA GLU A 284 5.14 21.93 -28.77
C GLU A 284 4.98 22.85 -27.54
N PRO A 285 4.09 22.50 -26.59
CA PRO A 285 3.87 23.30 -25.40
C PRO A 285 5.11 23.35 -24.51
N PRO A 286 5.33 24.43 -23.76
CA PRO A 286 6.35 24.46 -22.73
C PRO A 286 5.94 23.56 -21.55
N GLU A 287 6.92 23.15 -20.74
CA GLU A 287 6.67 22.55 -19.43
C GLU A 287 5.75 23.45 -18.57
N LEU A 288 5.19 22.87 -17.50
CA LEU A 288 4.39 23.66 -16.57
C LEU A 288 5.22 24.85 -16.04
N PRO A 289 4.65 26.07 -15.99
CA PRO A 289 5.36 27.21 -15.44
C PRO A 289 5.60 27.03 -13.94
N ASP A 290 6.68 27.62 -13.42
CA ASP A 290 7.00 27.58 -11.97
C ASP A 290 5.82 28.03 -11.10
N SER A 291 5.08 29.06 -11.54
CA SER A 291 3.90 29.57 -10.82
C SER A 291 2.76 28.56 -10.71
N LEU A 292 2.69 27.56 -11.60
CA LEU A 292 1.72 26.48 -11.48
C LEU A 292 2.25 25.36 -10.58
N ARG A 293 3.55 25.06 -10.65
CA ARG A 293 4.19 24.11 -9.72
C ARG A 293 4.12 24.60 -8.27
N GLU A 294 4.37 25.87 -8.02
CA GLU A 294 4.22 26.50 -6.70
C GLU A 294 2.78 26.39 -6.19
N ARG A 295 1.77 26.62 -7.04
CA ARG A 295 0.35 26.44 -6.67
C ARG A 295 0.03 25.00 -6.25
N PHE A 296 0.68 23.99 -6.83
CA PHE A 296 0.49 22.61 -6.39
C PHE A 296 1.08 22.37 -5.00
N LEU A 297 2.24 22.97 -4.70
CA LEU A 297 2.85 22.90 -3.37
C LEU A 297 2.03 23.63 -2.31
N ASP A 298 1.52 24.82 -2.64
CA ASP A 298 0.64 25.59 -1.75
C ASP A 298 -0.63 24.79 -1.41
N ARG A 299 -1.23 24.14 -2.42
CA ARG A 299 -2.42 23.29 -2.25
C ARG A 299 -2.13 22.06 -1.40
N GLU A 300 -0.96 21.44 -1.58
CA GLU A 300 -0.49 20.37 -0.71
C GLU A 300 -0.40 20.84 0.75
N GLU A 301 0.20 22.02 1.00
CA GLU A 301 0.31 22.57 2.35
C GLU A 301 -1.07 22.87 2.96
N GLU A 302 -1.98 23.48 2.20
CA GLU A 302 -3.35 23.76 2.62
C GLU A 302 -4.08 22.49 3.07
N ILE A 303 -3.98 21.41 2.29
CA ILE A 303 -4.64 20.13 2.61
C ILE A 303 -4.02 19.49 3.86
N GLN A 304 -2.70 19.53 4.00
CA GLN A 304 -2.04 19.07 5.22
C GLN A 304 -2.48 19.86 6.45
N GLN A 305 -2.66 21.18 6.33
CA GLN A 305 -3.19 22.02 7.40
C GLN A 305 -4.65 21.66 7.73
N VAL A 306 -5.49 21.38 6.71
CA VAL A 306 -6.87 20.89 6.92
C VAL A 306 -6.85 19.58 7.70
N TRP A 307 -6.01 18.63 7.33
CA TRP A 307 -5.87 17.36 8.06
C TRP A 307 -5.42 17.58 9.51
N ALA A 308 -4.38 18.40 9.73
CA ALA A 308 -3.90 18.73 11.07
C ALA A 308 -5.01 19.37 11.93
N SER A 309 -5.82 20.26 11.35
CA SER A 309 -6.93 20.94 12.06
C SER A 309 -8.05 19.98 12.49
N LYS A 310 -8.29 18.91 11.72
CA LYS A 310 -9.28 17.87 12.04
C LYS A 310 -8.81 16.93 13.16
N GLY A 311 -7.65 17.19 13.74
CA GLY A 311 -7.03 16.33 14.75
C GLY A 311 -6.47 15.06 14.13
N TRP A 312 -6.25 15.05 12.81
CA TRP A 312 -5.57 13.94 12.17
C TRP A 312 -4.19 13.81 12.79
N PRO A 313 -3.71 12.59 13.10
CA PRO A 313 -2.30 12.38 13.33
C PRO A 313 -1.61 12.59 11.98
N ALA A 314 -1.57 13.84 11.52
CA ALA A 314 -0.74 14.27 10.45
C ALA A 314 0.66 13.83 10.84
N GLN A 315 1.32 13.17 9.91
CA GLN A 315 2.77 13.07 9.91
C GLN A 315 3.28 14.49 10.10
N GLN A 316 3.64 14.88 11.33
CA GLN A 316 4.69 15.88 11.43
C GLN A 316 5.88 15.18 10.81
N PRO A 317 6.42 15.66 9.68
CA PRO A 317 7.68 15.14 9.21
C PRO A 317 8.63 15.29 10.39
N VAL A 318 9.22 14.20 10.87
CA VAL A 318 10.34 14.30 11.81
C VAL A 318 11.59 14.76 11.02
N ALA A 319 11.44 15.62 10.02
CA ALA A 319 12.56 16.21 9.32
C ALA A 319 13.19 17.26 10.26
N GLY A 320 14.35 16.93 10.81
CA GLY A 320 15.19 17.88 11.57
C GLY A 320 15.07 17.86 13.09
N ARG A 321 14.35 16.90 13.70
CA ARG A 321 14.37 16.67 15.18
C ARG A 321 14.70 15.23 15.58
N GLU A 322 15.35 14.49 14.68
CA GLU A 322 15.59 13.04 14.81
C GLU A 322 16.59 12.67 15.91
N GLN A 323 17.53 13.55 16.25
CA GLN A 323 18.55 13.27 17.28
C GLN A 323 18.16 13.74 18.69
N GLU A 324 17.63 14.96 18.84
CA GLU A 324 17.34 15.54 20.17
C GLU A 324 16.15 14.88 20.90
N TYR A 325 15.18 14.31 20.17
CA TYR A 325 14.04 13.62 20.79
C TYR A 325 14.41 12.20 21.26
N TYR A 326 15.38 11.56 20.61
CA TYR A 326 15.72 10.14 20.82
C TYR A 326 16.89 9.90 21.78
N GLU A 327 17.76 10.88 22.04
CA GLU A 327 18.70 10.78 23.18
C GLU A 327 17.98 10.71 24.54
N ARG A 328 16.65 10.96 24.59
CA ARG A 328 15.83 10.92 25.82
C ARG A 328 14.81 9.77 25.87
N LEU A 329 14.72 8.93 24.84
CA LEU A 329 13.71 7.88 24.75
C LEU A 329 13.90 6.65 25.66
N PRO A 330 15.09 6.33 26.20
CA PRO A 330 15.17 5.24 27.18
C PRO A 330 14.58 5.59 28.56
N GLU A 331 14.26 6.87 28.84
CA GLU A 331 13.93 7.31 30.21
C GLU A 331 12.51 7.89 30.39
N GLN A 332 11.70 8.04 29.33
CA GLN A 332 10.35 8.57 29.49
C GLN A 332 9.33 7.46 29.83
N VAL A 333 8.96 7.39 31.11
CA VAL A 333 7.76 6.70 31.56
C VAL A 333 6.55 7.48 31.02
N TYR A 334 5.97 7.02 29.91
CA TYR A 334 4.75 7.62 29.36
C TYR A 334 3.57 7.43 30.33
N PRO A 335 2.97 8.51 30.87
CA PRO A 335 2.01 8.46 31.97
C PRO A 335 0.65 7.83 31.65
N ASN A 336 0.28 7.62 30.38
CA ASN A 336 -0.99 6.99 30.02
C ASN A 336 -0.94 6.14 28.74
N ALA A 337 -1.93 5.26 28.57
CA ALA A 337 -2.02 4.32 27.44
C ALA A 337 -2.04 5.00 26.07
N ARG A 338 -2.62 6.20 25.97
CA ARG A 338 -2.66 6.98 24.73
C ARG A 338 -1.28 7.46 24.32
N GLU A 339 -0.47 7.93 25.25
CA GLU A 339 0.91 8.37 24.97
C GLU A 339 1.84 7.19 24.64
N GLN A 340 1.63 6.03 25.26
CA GLN A 340 2.34 4.79 24.89
C GLN A 340 1.99 4.32 23.48
N GLU A 341 0.71 4.39 23.08
CA GLU A 341 0.27 4.05 21.73
C GLU A 341 0.81 5.03 20.69
N ILE A 342 0.75 6.34 20.97
CA ILE A 342 1.34 7.36 20.10
C ILE A 342 2.84 7.07 19.87
N ALA A 343 3.60 6.74 20.93
CA ALA A 343 5.01 6.40 20.81
C ALA A 343 5.26 5.14 19.96
N ARG A 344 4.45 4.08 20.12
CA ARG A 344 4.53 2.86 19.29
C ARG A 344 4.22 3.13 17.83
N LEU A 345 3.18 3.91 17.58
CA LEU A 345 2.76 4.27 16.23
C LEU A 345 3.79 5.17 15.53
N GLN A 346 4.41 6.10 16.26
CA GLN A 346 5.53 6.90 15.76
C GLN A 346 6.75 6.03 15.42
N GLN A 347 7.07 5.03 16.25
CA GLN A 347 8.13 4.06 15.96
C GLN A 347 7.83 3.22 14.71
N PHE A 348 6.56 2.79 14.55
CA PHE A 348 6.10 2.08 13.36
C PHE A 348 6.22 2.94 12.10
N LEU A 349 5.78 4.20 12.13
CA LEU A 349 5.94 5.11 10.99
C LEU A 349 7.40 5.21 10.60
N TRP A 350 8.30 5.45 11.55
CA TRP A 350 9.72 5.61 11.26
C TRP A 350 10.34 4.36 10.64
N SER A 351 9.96 3.14 11.07
CA SER A 351 10.48 1.92 10.44
C SER A 351 10.04 1.72 8.99
N HIS A 352 9.00 2.43 8.54
CA HIS A 352 8.41 2.34 7.20
C HIS A 352 8.61 3.60 6.35
N THR A 353 9.04 4.73 6.94
CA THR A 353 9.31 6.01 6.25
C THR A 353 10.75 6.50 6.39
N ALA A 354 11.56 5.92 7.29
CA ALA A 354 12.98 6.26 7.37
C ALA A 354 13.67 5.91 6.04
N PRO A 355 14.50 6.80 5.49
CA PRO A 355 15.32 6.47 4.32
C PRO A 355 16.08 5.19 4.65
N SER A 356 15.83 4.13 3.88
CA SER A 356 16.59 2.90 3.99
C SER A 356 18.07 3.30 3.91
N LYS A 357 18.82 3.15 5.00
CA LYS A 357 20.27 3.05 4.89
C LYS A 357 20.48 1.91 3.91
N ARG A 358 20.89 2.24 2.69
CA ARG A 358 21.38 1.25 1.71
C ARG A 358 22.43 0.43 2.45
N ASN A 359 22.04 -0.76 2.90
CA ASN A 359 22.99 -1.75 3.34
C ASN A 359 23.58 -2.32 2.05
N ASP A 360 24.69 -1.74 1.60
CA ASP A 360 25.59 -2.31 0.58
C ASP A 360 26.27 -3.62 1.06
N SER A 361 25.57 -4.42 1.86
CA SER A 361 26.12 -5.58 2.55
C SER A 361 25.19 -6.78 2.43
N ALA A 362 24.94 -7.18 1.18
CA ALA A 362 24.56 -8.56 0.83
C ALA A 362 25.04 -8.91 -0.58
N VAL A 363 26.33 -8.66 -0.87
CA VAL A 363 27.04 -9.37 -1.95
C VAL A 363 28.27 -9.99 -1.32
N ASP A 364 28.13 -11.22 -0.85
CA ASP A 364 29.27 -12.10 -0.53
C ASP A 364 29.15 -13.31 -1.49
N THR A 365 29.78 -13.17 -2.65
CA THR A 365 31.07 -13.79 -3.04
C THR A 365 30.92 -15.17 -3.69
N GLY A 366 31.12 -15.17 -5.00
CA GLY A 366 31.33 -16.36 -5.81
C GLY A 366 31.96 -16.03 -7.17
N GLY A 367 33.27 -15.71 -7.18
CA GLY A 367 34.14 -15.89 -8.37
C GLY A 367 34.48 -14.66 -9.23
N ARG A 368 35.68 -14.10 -8.99
CA ARG A 368 36.52 -13.15 -9.78
C ARG A 368 36.59 -13.42 -11.32
N PRO A 369 37.20 -12.52 -12.16
CA PRO A 369 38.02 -11.34 -11.82
C PRO A 369 37.74 -10.00 -12.54
N ASP A 370 38.03 -8.94 -11.77
CA ASP A 370 38.74 -7.70 -12.14
C ASP A 370 39.08 -7.53 -13.62
N ASN A 371 38.41 -6.59 -14.29
CA ASN A 371 38.97 -5.80 -15.39
C ASN A 371 38.14 -4.54 -15.58
N VAL A 372 38.71 -3.37 -15.26
CA VAL A 372 38.63 -2.07 -15.96
C VAL A 372 38.71 -0.88 -14.99
N ARG A 373 39.96 -0.43 -14.81
CA ARG A 373 40.47 0.95 -14.77
C ARG A 373 39.71 2.03 -13.99
N HIS A 374 40.31 2.37 -12.83
CA HIS A 374 40.32 3.73 -12.28
C HIS A 374 40.80 4.76 -13.31
N ILE A 375 39.99 5.81 -13.53
CA ILE A 375 40.47 7.13 -13.94
C ILE A 375 39.95 8.12 -12.89
N GLY A 376 40.88 8.74 -12.17
CA GLY A 376 40.59 9.73 -11.16
C GLY A 376 40.60 11.16 -11.69
N SER A 377 39.89 12.03 -11.00
CA SER A 377 40.20 13.45 -10.78
C SER A 377 39.38 13.86 -9.55
N GLY A 378 39.92 14.25 -8.39
CA GLY A 378 41.11 15.05 -8.18
C GLY A 378 40.73 16.52 -8.11
N ARG A 379 40.05 16.96 -7.04
CA ARG A 379 40.06 18.37 -6.60
C ARG A 379 40.08 18.45 -5.08
N LYS A 380 41.14 19.11 -4.59
CA LYS A 380 41.47 19.44 -3.20
C LYS A 380 40.66 20.65 -2.70
N PRO A 381 40.62 20.88 -1.37
CA PRO A 381 39.71 21.82 -0.71
C PRO A 381 40.24 23.27 -0.61
N ASP A 382 39.28 24.13 -0.25
CA ASP A 382 39.26 25.53 0.20
C ASP A 382 40.54 26.25 0.66
N ARG A 383 40.58 27.54 0.26
CA ARG A 383 40.89 28.78 1.03
C ARG A 383 40.62 29.93 0.04
N GLY A 384 39.80 30.96 0.29
CA GLY A 384 39.71 31.81 1.47
C GLY A 384 40.16 33.22 1.08
N VAL A 385 39.17 34.11 0.85
CA VAL A 385 39.12 35.58 1.00
C VAL A 385 40.36 36.43 0.66
N GLU A 386 40.18 37.37 -0.28
CA GLU A 386 40.37 38.82 -0.06
C GLU A 386 39.19 39.60 -0.66
#